data_AF-A0A821N125-F1
#
_entry.id   AF-A0A821N125-F1
#
_cell.length_a   1.000
_cell.length_b   1.000
_cell.length_c   1.000
_cell.angle_alpha   90.00
_cell.angle_beta   90.00
_cell.angle_gamma   90.00
#
_symmetry.space_group_name_H-M   'P 1'
#
loop_
_entity.id
_entity.type
_entity.pdbx_description
1 polymer ?
#
loop_
_entity_poly.entity_id
_entity_poly.type
_entity_poly.pdbx_seq_one_letter_code
_entity_poly.pdbx_strand_id
1 'polypeptide(L)'
;FNNHYSSSSPDRYKVQYWYENGPHTHGDYSGHPVFEAFLAAYANHEDIILSPDDIWLMITIYYANYVDDNAEQLRSLFVDDEGKKEIEVIVSTETP
;
A
#
# COMPACT_ATOMS: atom_id res chain seq x y z
N PHE A 1 -9.32 -4.44 -23.51
CA PHE A 1 -9.79 -5.67 -24.18
C PHE A 1 -9.54 -6.84 -23.24
N ASN A 2 -10.61 -7.57 -22.92
CA ASN A 2 -10.67 -8.66 -21.94
C ASN A 2 -9.49 -9.63 -22.01
N ASN A 3 -8.87 -9.91 -20.86
CA ASN A 3 -8.07 -11.11 -20.70
C ASN A 3 -8.93 -12.18 -20.01
N HIS A 4 -9.40 -13.12 -20.81
CA HIS A 4 -10.10 -14.32 -20.39
C HIS A 4 -9.04 -15.38 -20.08
N TYR A 5 -8.64 -15.51 -18.81
CA TYR A 5 -7.73 -16.58 -18.38
C TYR A 5 -8.54 -17.87 -18.14
N SER A 6 -8.33 -18.83 -19.04
CA SER A 6 -8.87 -20.18 -18.93
C SER A 6 -8.21 -20.92 -17.75
N SER A 7 -9.06 -21.37 -16.83
CA SER A 7 -8.77 -22.31 -15.75
C SER A 7 -8.34 -23.67 -16.31
N SER A 8 -7.14 -24.16 -15.94
CA SER A 8 -6.77 -25.60 -15.94
C SER A 8 -5.35 -25.87 -15.42
N SER A 9 -5.01 -25.42 -14.21
CA SER A 9 -3.82 -25.88 -13.48
C SER A 9 -4.12 -25.88 -11.97
N PRO A 10 -4.00 -27.00 -11.24
CA PRO A 10 -4.64 -27.10 -9.92
C PRO A 10 -3.97 -26.27 -8.79
N ASP A 11 -2.69 -25.89 -8.91
CA ASP A 11 -1.91 -25.66 -7.68
C ASP A 11 -1.09 -24.36 -7.58
N ARG A 12 -1.35 -23.29 -8.35
CA ARG A 12 -0.46 -22.09 -8.27
C ARG A 12 -1.05 -20.70 -8.16
N TYR A 13 -2.37 -20.50 -8.14
CA TYR A 13 -2.92 -19.14 -8.04
C TYR A 13 -4.13 -19.03 -7.12
N LYS A 14 -4.11 -19.74 -5.99
CA LYS A 14 -5.05 -19.52 -4.88
C LYS A 14 -4.75 -18.26 -4.07
N VAL A 15 -4.21 -17.21 -4.69
CA VAL A 15 -4.02 -15.90 -4.05
C VAL A 15 -5.26 -14.99 -4.22
N GLN A 16 -6.33 -15.53 -4.81
CA GLN A 16 -7.64 -14.89 -4.95
C GLN A 16 -8.69 -15.38 -3.92
N TYR A 17 -8.30 -16.05 -2.83
CA TYR A 17 -9.27 -16.68 -1.91
C TYR A 17 -9.82 -15.81 -0.79
N TRP A 18 -9.66 -14.50 -0.86
CA TRP A 18 -10.52 -13.62 -0.07
C TRP A 18 -11.46 -12.88 -1.03
N TYR A 19 -12.75 -12.93 -0.72
CA TYR A 19 -13.88 -12.22 -1.33
C TYR A 19 -14.78 -12.92 -2.37
N GLU A 20 -14.71 -14.23 -2.61
CA GLU A 20 -15.74 -14.86 -3.47
C GLU A 20 -17.06 -15.14 -2.72
N ASN A 21 -17.05 -15.39 -1.39
CA ASN A 21 -18.28 -15.76 -0.64
C ASN A 21 -18.35 -15.30 0.84
N GLY A 22 -17.50 -14.37 1.30
CA GLY A 22 -17.64 -13.75 2.63
C GLY A 22 -18.54 -12.52 2.58
N PRO A 23 -19.23 -12.12 3.67
CA PRO A 23 -19.96 -10.87 3.67
C PRO A 23 -18.98 -9.79 3.23
N HIS A 24 -19.32 -9.04 2.18
CA HIS A 24 -18.61 -7.82 1.81
C HIS A 24 -18.79 -6.85 2.98
N THR A 25 -17.99 -7.02 4.02
CA THR A 25 -17.84 -6.01 5.05
C THR A 25 -17.19 -4.86 4.31
N HIS A 26 -18.01 -3.88 3.94
CA HIS A 26 -17.62 -2.50 3.73
C HIS A 26 -17.11 -1.91 5.07
N GLY A 27 -16.28 -2.67 5.77
CA GLY A 27 -15.67 -2.30 7.02
C GLY A 27 -14.55 -1.33 6.68
N ASP A 28 -14.49 -0.24 7.42
CA ASP A 28 -13.33 0.63 7.45
C ASP A 28 -12.10 -0.22 7.85
N TYR A 29 -11.42 -0.78 6.86
CA TYR A 29 -10.12 -1.43 7.04
C TYR A 29 -9.11 -0.33 7.35
N SER A 30 -9.03 0.01 8.64
CA SER A 30 -8.08 0.95 9.21
C SER A 30 -6.72 0.29 9.52
N GLY A 31 -6.59 -1.01 9.25
CA GLY A 31 -5.40 -1.82 9.51
C GLY A 31 -4.50 -2.04 8.29
N HIS A 32 -3.27 -2.46 8.54
CA HIS A 32 -2.32 -2.83 7.49
C HIS A 32 -2.75 -4.16 6.82
N PRO A 33 -2.86 -4.24 5.48
CA PRO A 33 -3.47 -5.38 4.79
C PRO A 33 -2.78 -6.72 5.07
N VAL A 34 -1.45 -6.72 5.20
CA VAL A 34 -0.69 -7.93 5.57
C VAL A 34 -1.02 -8.38 7.00
N PHE A 35 -1.20 -7.43 7.93
CA PHE A 35 -1.52 -7.77 9.32
C PHE A 35 -2.93 -8.37 9.44
N GLU A 36 -3.89 -7.85 8.67
CA GLU A 36 -5.23 -8.40 8.61
C GLU A 36 -5.24 -9.83 8.03
N ALA A 37 -4.43 -10.10 7.01
CA ALA A 37 -4.26 -11.45 6.46
C ALA A 37 -3.71 -12.43 7.52
N PHE A 38 -2.72 -12.03 8.32
CA PHE A 38 -2.22 -12.83 9.44
C PHE A 38 -3.28 -13.05 10.52
N LEU A 39 -4.03 -12.01 10.88
CA LEU A 39 -5.08 -12.11 11.89
C LEU A 39 -6.19 -13.07 11.45
N ALA A 40 -6.61 -12.98 10.19
CA ALA A 40 -7.61 -13.85 9.61
C ALA A 40 -7.12 -15.31 9.55
N ALA A 41 -5.89 -15.55 9.10
CA ALA A 41 -5.31 -16.89 9.05
C ALA A 41 -5.19 -17.50 10.46
N TYR A 42 -4.74 -16.71 11.45
CA TYR A 42 -4.65 -17.14 12.84
C TYR A 42 -6.02 -17.49 13.42
N ALA A 43 -7.02 -16.60 13.26
CA ALA A 43 -8.36 -16.77 13.82
C ALA A 43 -9.11 -17.98 13.24
N ASN A 44 -8.87 -18.30 11.97
CA ASN A 44 -9.51 -19.42 11.27
C ASN A 44 -8.65 -20.70 11.24
N HIS A 45 -7.46 -20.68 11.87
CA HIS A 45 -6.47 -21.77 11.84
C HIS A 45 -6.11 -22.20 10.41
N GLU A 46 -6.05 -21.24 9.50
CA GLU A 46 -5.68 -21.43 8.10
C GLU A 46 -4.19 -21.19 7.89
N ASP A 47 -3.67 -21.76 6.80
CA ASP A 47 -2.30 -21.50 6.36
C ASP A 47 -2.20 -20.13 5.72
N ILE A 48 -1.09 -19.44 5.98
CA ILE A 48 -0.73 -18.20 5.27
C ILE A 48 0.33 -18.50 4.21
N ILE A 49 0.08 -18.02 2.99
CA ILE A 49 1.02 -18.12 1.88
C ILE A 49 1.52 -16.72 1.57
N LEU A 50 2.83 -16.50 1.73
CA LEU A 50 3.49 -15.26 1.37
C LEU A 50 4.34 -15.50 0.14
N SER A 51 4.15 -14.66 -0.88
CA SER A 51 5.10 -14.54 -1.97
C SER A 51 6.26 -13.63 -1.56
N PRO A 52 7.44 -13.75 -2.19
CA PRO A 52 8.53 -12.81 -1.98
C PRO A 52 8.13 -11.34 -2.21
N ASP A 53 7.20 -11.09 -3.14
CA ASP A 53 6.69 -9.76 -3.47
C ASP A 53 5.87 -9.15 -2.32
N ASP A 54 5.13 -9.96 -1.57
CA ASP A 54 4.38 -9.50 -0.38
C ASP A 54 5.34 -8.99 0.71
N ILE A 55 6.49 -9.66 0.88
CA ILE A 55 7.54 -9.26 1.81
C ILE A 55 8.18 -7.95 1.34
N TRP A 56 8.51 -7.86 0.05
CA TRP A 56 9.09 -6.65 -0.52
C TRP A 56 8.14 -5.45 -0.40
N LEU A 57 6.85 -5.65 -0.65
CA LEU A 57 5.83 -4.64 -0.50
C LEU A 57 5.72 -4.19 0.97
N MET A 58 5.72 -5.12 1.91
CA MET A 58 5.66 -4.80 3.35
C MET A 58 6.84 -3.94 3.80
N ILE A 59 8.06 -4.28 3.36
CA ILE A 59 9.26 -3.49 3.63
C ILE A 59 9.12 -2.09 3.04
N THR A 60 8.67 -1.99 1.79
CA THR A 60 8.57 -0.72 1.06
C THR A 60 7.53 0.22 1.69
N ILE A 61 6.37 -0.31 2.08
CA ILE A 61 5.33 0.48 2.75
C ILE A 61 5.84 1.02 4.10
N TYR A 62 6.44 0.16 4.91
CA TYR A 62 6.99 0.56 6.21
C TYR A 62 8.10 1.59 6.05
N TYR A 63 9.01 1.37 5.10
CA TYR A 63 10.10 2.30 4.80
C TYR A 63 9.59 3.66 4.31
N ALA A 64 8.58 3.68 3.43
CA ALA A 64 7.99 4.93 2.95
C ALA A 64 7.41 5.77 4.09
N ASN A 65 6.65 5.16 5.00
CA ASN A 65 6.13 5.84 6.18
C ASN A 65 7.26 6.37 7.08
N TYR A 66 8.31 5.55 7.29
CA TYR A 66 9.48 5.98 8.06
C TYR A 66 10.18 7.19 7.43
N VAL A 67 10.32 7.22 6.10
CA VAL A 67 10.91 8.35 5.37
C VAL A 67 10.04 9.59 5.50
N ASP A 68 8.72 9.47 5.41
CA ASP A 68 7.78 10.58 5.56
C ASP A 68 7.85 11.18 6.97
N ASP A 69 7.82 10.34 8.01
CA ASP A 69 7.92 10.75 9.41
C ASP A 69 9.28 11.42 9.74
N ASN A 70 10.33 11.06 9.02
CA ASN A 70 11.70 11.55 9.22
C ASN A 70 12.20 12.41 8.05
N ALA A 71 11.29 13.01 7.29
CA ALA A 71 11.60 13.67 6.02
C ALA A 71 12.70 14.72 6.13
N GLU A 72 12.70 15.55 7.18
CA GLU A 72 13.71 16.60 7.37
C GLU A 72 15.09 16.03 7.75
N GLN A 73 15.14 14.94 8.53
CA GLN A 73 16.41 14.31 8.94
C GLN A 73 17.06 13.56 7.77
N LEU A 74 16.24 12.95 6.91
CA LEU A 74 16.70 12.16 5.77
C LEU A 74 16.81 12.99 4.49
N ARG A 75 16.42 14.27 4.52
CA ARG A 75 16.33 15.12 3.34
C ARG A 75 17.61 15.17 2.52
N SER A 76 18.76 15.28 3.19
CA SER A 76 20.08 15.35 2.56
C SER A 76 20.48 14.08 1.81
N LEU A 77 19.80 12.95 2.04
CA LEU A 77 20.01 11.71 1.30
C LEU A 77 19.27 11.69 -0.05
N PHE A 78 18.23 12.52 -0.20
CA PHE A 78 17.33 12.50 -1.34
C PHE A 78 17.36 13.78 -2.18
N VAL A 79 17.74 14.91 -1.60
CA VAL A 79 17.74 16.23 -2.25
C VAL A 79 18.99 17.00 -1.84
N ASP A 80 19.68 17.58 -2.83
CA ASP A 80 20.91 18.37 -2.63
C ASP A 80 20.65 19.80 -2.11
N ASP A 81 19.44 20.32 -2.29
CA ASP A 81 19.07 21.68 -1.88
C ASP A 81 18.80 21.78 -0.36
N GLU A 82 19.37 22.78 0.29
CA GLU A 82 19.08 23.16 1.68
C GLU A 82 17.92 24.18 1.76
N GLY A 83 16.90 23.90 2.59
CA GLY A 83 15.78 24.84 2.84
C GLY A 83 14.57 24.72 1.91
N LYS A 84 13.42 25.27 2.30
CA LYS A 84 12.18 25.23 1.48
C LYS A 84 12.12 26.47 0.59
N LYS A 85 11.77 26.29 -0.69
CA LYS A 85 11.59 27.42 -1.61
C LYS A 85 10.25 28.10 -1.31
N GLU A 86 10.28 29.36 -0.91
CA GLU A 86 9.05 30.14 -0.71
C GLU A 86 8.42 30.48 -2.06
N ILE A 87 7.11 30.27 -2.18
CA ILE A 87 6.32 30.63 -3.36
C ILE A 87 5.46 31.83 -2.96
N GLU A 88 5.79 33.00 -3.48
CA GLU A 88 4.96 34.20 -3.33
C GLU A 88 3.88 34.22 -4.41
N VAL A 89 2.61 34.23 -4.01
CA VAL A 89 1.46 34.36 -4.92
C VAL A 89 1.09 35.84 -5.02
N ILE A 90 1.40 36.46 -6.16
CA ILE A 90 0.99 37.83 -6.47
C ILE A 90 -0.34 37.76 -7.21
N VAL A 91 -1.43 38.16 -6.56
CA VAL A 91 -2.72 38.33 -7.21
C VAL A 91 -2.73 39.71 -7.87
N SER A 92 -2.77 39.75 -9.21
CA SER A 92 -3.07 40.97 -9.94
C SER A 92 -4.56 41.28 -9.81
N THR A 93 -4.92 42.17 -8.89
CA THR A 93 -6.27 42.73 -8.86
C THR A 93 -6.32 43.87 -9.88
N GLU A 94 -6.74 43.55 -11.10
CA GLU A 94 -7.26 44.57 -12.02
C GLU A 94 -8.67 44.95 -11.54
N THR A 95 -8.77 46.10 -10.87
CA THR A 95 -10.06 46.71 -10.49
C THR A 95 -10.74 47.33 -11.72
N PRO A 96 -12.04 47.08 -11.96
CA PRO A 96 -12.81 47.72 -13.03
C PRO A 96 -13.10 49.21 -12.78
#